data_AF-A0A6G9SKH4-F1
#
_entry.id   AF-A0A6G9SKH4-F1
#
_cell.length_a   1.000
_cell.length_b   1.000
_cell.length_c   1.000
_cell.angle_alpha   90.00
_cell.angle_beta   90.00
_cell.angle_gamma   90.00
#
_symmetry.space_group_name_H-M   'P 1'
#
loop_
_entity.id
_entity.type
_entity.pdbx_description
1 polymer ?
#
loop_
_entity_poly.entity_id
_entity_poly.type
_entity_poly.pdbx_seq_one_letter_code
_entity_poly.pdbx_strand_id
1 'polypeptide(L)'
;MTKENYDIFISNLVYPDAEAIFQFHLKSLDEIKDDCYVVVDTNALLVPYTVNPKSLQEIRNTYSQLVKSKRIVIPGQVAREFARNRANKVSELYQQLSRKRDAQGLPKLEPYPLLESMSEFKEALEISSKIDAQTKEYRKKLGEVLNRIKDWIWNDPVSSLYRDLFSVDVVFDLSIDEKLKKEIEHDLENRSIHSIAPGYKDTSKSDKGIGVSNSHQA
;
A
#
# COMPACT_ATOMS: atom_id res chain seq x y z
N MET A 1 26.62 -19.73 -0.16
CA MET A 1 27.41 -18.83 0.71
C MET A 1 28.13 -19.71 1.71
N THR A 2 29.46 -19.71 1.68
CA THR A 2 30.30 -20.59 2.53
C THR A 2 30.34 -20.06 3.96
N LYS A 3 30.40 -20.97 4.94
CA LYS A 3 30.55 -20.69 6.39
C LYS A 3 31.83 -19.91 6.76
N GLU A 4 32.69 -19.60 5.78
CA GLU A 4 34.03 -19.06 5.99
C GLU A 4 34.06 -17.60 6.46
N ASN A 5 32.98 -16.83 6.26
CA ASN A 5 32.89 -15.41 6.65
C ASN A 5 31.89 -15.13 7.79
N TYR A 6 31.46 -16.16 8.53
CA TYR A 6 30.54 -15.97 9.65
C TYR A 6 31.28 -15.53 10.91
N ASP A 7 31.00 -14.33 11.40
CA ASP A 7 31.53 -13.80 12.64
C ASP A 7 30.73 -14.32 13.85
N ILE A 8 31.39 -15.15 14.67
CA ILE A 8 30.81 -15.71 15.89
C ILE A 8 30.62 -14.67 17.01
N PHE A 9 31.24 -13.50 16.90
CA PHE A 9 31.14 -12.38 17.85
C PHE A 9 30.19 -11.28 17.38
N ILE A 10 29.36 -11.55 16.37
CA ILE A 10 28.41 -10.58 15.79
C ILE A 10 27.52 -9.88 16.82
N SER A 11 27.18 -10.55 17.93
CA SER A 11 26.40 -9.94 19.02
C SER A 11 27.08 -8.70 19.62
N ASN A 12 28.42 -8.68 19.69
CA ASN A 12 29.18 -7.53 20.19
C ASN A 12 29.18 -6.36 19.20
N LEU A 13 28.98 -6.62 17.90
CA LEU A 13 28.87 -5.57 16.88
C LEU A 13 27.44 -5.01 16.82
N VAL A 14 26.43 -5.87 16.94
CA VAL A 14 25.01 -5.46 16.89
C VAL A 14 24.59 -4.79 18.19
N TYR A 15 25.09 -5.27 19.34
CA TYR A 15 24.82 -4.74 20.67
C TYR A 15 26.12 -4.33 21.36
N PRO A 16 26.77 -3.23 20.90
CA PRO A 16 28.08 -2.83 21.41
C PRO A 16 28.05 -2.35 22.86
N ASP A 17 26.90 -1.86 23.32
CA ASP A 17 26.69 -1.38 24.68
C ASP A 17 25.73 -2.32 25.43
N ALA A 18 26.30 -3.26 26.18
CA ALA A 18 25.54 -4.24 26.93
C ALA A 18 24.78 -3.63 28.12
N GLU A 19 25.29 -2.53 28.70
CA GLU A 19 24.65 -1.87 29.85
C GLU A 19 23.39 -1.12 29.41
N ALA A 20 23.46 -0.42 28.28
CA ALA A 20 22.33 0.31 27.71
C ALA A 20 21.12 -0.58 27.40
N ILE A 21 21.34 -1.87 27.07
CA ILE A 21 20.24 -2.82 26.79
C ILE A 21 19.27 -2.91 27.99
N PHE A 22 19.81 -2.91 29.21
CA PHE A 22 19.00 -3.04 30.42
C PHE A 22 18.48 -1.71 30.94
N GLN A 23 19.13 -0.60 30.58
CA GLN A 23 18.75 0.75 31.01
C GLN A 23 17.81 1.46 30.03
N PHE A 24 17.65 0.92 28.82
CA PHE A 24 16.77 1.49 27.80
C PHE A 24 15.31 1.46 28.26
N HIS A 25 14.71 2.66 28.37
CA HIS A 25 13.29 2.83 28.61
C HIS A 25 12.68 3.61 27.45
N LEU A 26 11.75 2.99 26.74
CA LEU A 26 11.03 3.64 25.65
C LEU A 26 10.03 4.65 26.25
N LYS A 27 10.10 5.90 25.81
CA LYS A 27 9.06 6.88 26.12
C LYS A 27 7.71 6.41 25.57
N SER A 28 6.65 6.71 26.29
CA SER A 28 5.29 6.39 25.82
C SER A 28 4.94 7.22 24.58
N LEU A 29 3.96 6.73 23.80
CA LEU A 29 3.48 7.45 22.62
C LEU A 29 2.92 8.84 22.99
N ASP A 30 2.25 8.95 24.12
CA ASP A 30 1.68 10.23 24.58
C ASP A 30 2.77 11.27 24.89
N GLU A 31 3.95 10.85 25.31
CA GLU A 31 5.08 11.74 25.58
C GLU A 31 5.81 12.19 24.30
N ILE A 32 5.73 11.42 23.21
CA ILE A 32 6.54 11.69 21.99
C ILE A 32 5.73 12.20 20.80
N LYS A 33 4.43 11.93 20.73
CA LYS A 33 3.61 12.18 19.51
C LYS A 33 3.59 13.63 19.04
N ASP A 34 3.80 14.59 19.95
CA ASP A 34 3.73 16.02 19.65
C ASP A 34 5.07 16.61 19.20
N ASP A 35 6.18 15.91 19.41
CA ASP A 35 7.56 16.38 19.10
C ASP A 35 8.39 15.36 18.29
N CYS A 36 7.78 14.27 17.81
CA CYS A 36 8.49 13.27 17.01
C CYS A 36 8.49 13.59 15.51
N TYR A 37 9.48 13.03 14.81
CA TYR A 37 9.42 12.87 13.37
C TYR A 37 8.65 11.60 13.00
N VAL A 38 7.79 11.73 12.00
CA VAL A 38 7.03 10.64 11.39
C VAL A 38 7.67 10.29 10.06
N VAL A 39 8.42 9.19 10.05
CA VAL A 39 9.00 8.62 8.83
C VAL A 39 8.01 7.65 8.23
N VAL A 40 7.58 7.91 7.00
CA VAL A 40 6.49 7.15 6.37
C VAL A 40 7.04 5.98 5.56
N ASP A 41 6.42 4.81 5.73
CA ASP A 41 6.68 3.61 4.93
C ASP A 41 5.85 3.60 3.63
N THR A 42 6.31 2.84 2.63
CA THR A 42 5.61 2.61 1.36
C THR A 42 4.18 2.10 1.59
N ASN A 43 3.97 1.15 2.52
CA ASN A 43 2.63 0.62 2.76
C ASN A 43 1.68 1.70 3.29
N ALA A 44 2.16 2.58 4.16
CA ALA A 44 1.38 3.71 4.65
C ALA A 44 0.99 4.67 3.51
N LEU A 45 1.83 4.83 2.48
CA LEU A 45 1.48 5.59 1.28
C LEU A 45 0.47 4.89 0.37
N LEU A 46 0.34 3.56 0.43
CA LEU A 46 -0.59 2.78 -0.38
C LEU A 46 -1.97 2.56 0.27
N VAL A 47 -2.07 2.67 1.61
CA VAL A 47 -3.34 2.54 2.36
C VAL A 47 -4.46 3.41 1.78
N PRO A 48 -4.24 4.66 1.35
CA PRO A 48 -5.30 5.48 0.76
C PRO A 48 -6.06 4.89 -0.43
N TYR A 49 -5.51 3.88 -1.12
CA TYR A 49 -6.22 3.17 -2.20
C TYR A 49 -7.30 2.20 -1.71
N THR A 50 -7.32 1.84 -0.42
CA THR A 50 -8.26 0.86 0.16
C THR A 50 -9.33 1.48 1.05
N VAL A 51 -9.25 2.79 1.33
CA VAL A 51 -10.15 3.49 2.25
C VAL A 51 -11.25 4.25 1.52
N ASN A 52 -12.28 4.65 2.26
CA ASN A 52 -13.36 5.47 1.74
C ASN A 52 -12.96 6.98 1.65
N PRO A 53 -13.74 7.82 0.96
CA PRO A 53 -13.42 9.25 0.82
C PRO A 53 -13.30 10.04 2.14
N LYS A 54 -14.05 9.67 3.18
CA LYS A 54 -13.97 10.33 4.49
C LYS A 54 -12.62 10.07 5.15
N SER A 55 -12.19 8.80 5.18
CA SER A 55 -10.89 8.41 5.70
C SER A 55 -9.74 8.99 4.87
N LEU A 56 -9.90 9.10 3.55
CA LEU A 56 -8.91 9.79 2.69
C LEU A 56 -8.74 11.26 3.11
N GLN A 57 -9.84 11.94 3.45
CA GLN A 57 -9.79 13.32 3.92
C GLN A 57 -9.15 13.44 5.31
N GLU A 58 -9.42 12.49 6.21
CA GLU A 58 -8.75 12.43 7.52
C GLU A 58 -7.23 12.26 7.36
N ILE A 59 -6.79 11.36 6.48
CA ILE A 59 -5.36 11.19 6.12
C ILE A 59 -4.79 12.51 5.59
N ARG A 60 -5.50 13.19 4.67
CA ARG A 60 -5.08 14.50 4.15
C ARG A 60 -4.87 15.50 5.28
N ASN A 61 -5.81 15.58 6.23
CA ASN A 61 -5.75 16.52 7.34
C ASN A 61 -4.55 16.22 8.25
N THR A 62 -4.35 14.95 8.62
CA THR A 62 -3.22 14.51 9.45
C THR A 62 -1.89 14.82 8.80
N TYR A 63 -1.70 14.42 7.53
CA TYR A 63 -0.46 14.70 6.81
C TYR A 63 -0.25 16.19 6.62
N SER A 64 -1.30 16.97 6.35
CA SER A 64 -1.20 18.44 6.24
C SER A 64 -0.65 19.08 7.53
N GLN A 65 -1.07 18.60 8.71
CA GLN A 65 -0.56 19.10 9.99
C GLN A 65 0.91 18.74 10.20
N LEU A 66 1.30 17.51 9.85
CA LEU A 66 2.69 17.06 9.95
C LEU A 66 3.61 17.81 8.97
N VAL A 67 3.15 18.07 7.73
CA VAL A 67 3.87 18.89 6.75
C VAL A 67 4.06 20.32 7.29
N LYS A 68 2.99 20.95 7.78
CA LYS A 68 3.05 22.32 8.34
C LYS A 68 4.02 22.43 9.53
N SER A 69 4.08 21.40 10.36
CA SER A 69 5.01 21.32 11.49
C SER A 69 6.40 20.81 11.12
N LYS A 70 6.66 20.49 9.85
CA LYS A 70 7.93 19.91 9.35
C LYS A 70 8.32 18.60 10.06
N ARG A 71 7.32 17.81 10.45
CA ARG A 71 7.50 16.55 11.21
C ARG A 71 7.33 15.29 10.38
N ILE A 72 6.92 15.39 9.11
CA ILE A 72 6.81 14.24 8.23
C ILE A 72 8.03 14.15 7.32
N VAL A 73 8.57 12.93 7.18
CA VAL A 73 9.69 12.63 6.30
C VAL A 73 9.30 11.46 5.41
N ILE A 74 9.43 11.65 4.10
CA ILE A 74 9.26 10.59 3.10
C ILE A 74 10.65 10.20 2.58
N PRO A 75 11.17 9.02 2.91
CA PRO A 75 12.42 8.55 2.31
C PRO A 75 12.30 8.47 0.78
N GLY A 76 13.35 8.87 0.07
CA GLY A 76 13.36 8.80 -1.40
C GLY A 76 13.12 7.38 -1.93
N GLN A 77 13.60 6.36 -1.22
CA GLN A 77 13.32 4.96 -1.55
C GLN A 77 11.83 4.62 -1.44
N VAL A 78 11.16 5.10 -0.40
CA VAL A 78 9.71 4.94 -0.22
C VAL A 78 8.93 5.61 -1.34
N ALA A 79 9.35 6.79 -1.79
CA ALA A 79 8.74 7.47 -2.93
C ALA A 79 8.90 6.66 -4.24
N ARG A 80 10.09 6.07 -4.48
CA ARG A 80 10.34 5.19 -5.64
C ARG A 80 9.51 3.92 -5.58
N GLU A 81 9.40 3.29 -4.42
CA GLU A 81 8.57 2.09 -4.24
C GLU A 81 7.08 2.38 -4.39
N PHE A 82 6.60 3.51 -3.86
CA PHE A 82 5.24 3.97 -4.08
C PHE A 82 4.95 4.11 -5.58
N ALA A 83 5.84 4.75 -6.35
CA ALA A 83 5.67 4.91 -7.79
C ALA A 83 5.56 3.55 -8.51
N ARG A 84 6.39 2.57 -8.13
CA ARG A 84 6.34 1.20 -8.66
C ARG A 84 5.04 0.48 -8.29
N ASN A 85 4.63 0.56 -7.02
CA ASN A 85 3.50 -0.19 -6.49
C ASN A 85 2.14 0.45 -6.80
N ARG A 86 2.11 1.75 -7.10
CA ARG A 86 0.91 2.49 -7.49
C ARG A 86 0.20 1.86 -8.68
N ALA A 87 0.95 1.53 -9.74
CA ALA A 87 0.39 0.93 -10.95
C ALA A 87 -0.34 -0.39 -10.62
N ASN A 88 0.22 -1.19 -9.71
CA ASN A 88 -0.40 -2.42 -9.25
C ASN A 88 -1.69 -2.14 -8.48
N LYS A 89 -1.73 -1.15 -7.57
CA LYS A 89 -2.95 -0.79 -6.84
C LYS A 89 -4.07 -0.31 -7.74
N VAL A 90 -3.76 0.51 -8.74
CA VAL A 90 -4.75 0.96 -9.74
C VAL A 90 -5.25 -0.23 -10.57
N SER A 91 -4.35 -1.13 -10.99
CA SER A 91 -4.71 -2.35 -11.72
C SER A 91 -5.60 -3.28 -10.88
N GLU A 92 -5.28 -3.50 -9.61
CA GLU A 92 -6.10 -4.27 -8.67
C GLU A 92 -7.51 -3.70 -8.56
N LEU A 93 -7.64 -2.38 -8.36
CA LEU A 93 -8.94 -1.69 -8.31
C LEU A 93 -9.73 -1.88 -9.60
N TYR A 94 -9.07 -1.68 -10.75
CA TYR A 94 -9.68 -1.87 -12.07
C TYR A 94 -10.19 -3.32 -12.24
N GLN A 95 -9.36 -4.32 -11.89
CA GLN A 95 -9.73 -5.73 -11.99
C GLN A 95 -10.90 -6.09 -11.08
N GLN A 96 -10.92 -5.61 -9.84
CA GLN A 96 -12.02 -5.85 -8.91
C GLN A 96 -13.34 -5.30 -9.44
N LEU A 97 -13.33 -4.08 -10.01
CA LEU A 97 -14.52 -3.48 -10.61
C LEU A 97 -14.93 -4.18 -11.92
N SER A 98 -13.97 -4.58 -12.75
CA SER A 98 -14.27 -5.33 -13.99
C SER A 98 -14.93 -6.66 -13.67
N ARG A 99 -14.44 -7.41 -12.67
CA ARG A 99 -15.08 -8.66 -12.23
C ARG A 99 -16.51 -8.44 -11.74
N LYS A 100 -16.77 -7.35 -11.01
CA LYS A 100 -18.13 -6.99 -10.56
C LYS A 100 -19.07 -6.63 -11.72
N ARG A 101 -18.55 -6.00 -12.78
CA ARG A 101 -19.30 -5.72 -14.01
C ARG A 101 -19.65 -7.02 -14.75
N ASP A 102 -18.68 -7.93 -14.84
CA ASP A 102 -18.80 -9.15 -15.65
C ASP A 102 -19.45 -10.32 -14.90
N ALA A 103 -19.65 -10.19 -13.59
CA ALA A 103 -20.35 -11.17 -12.76
C ALA A 103 -21.73 -11.49 -13.35
N GLN A 104 -22.06 -12.79 -13.42
CA GLN A 104 -23.39 -13.24 -13.84
C GLN A 104 -24.44 -12.76 -12.84
N GLY A 105 -25.58 -12.32 -13.38
CA GLY A 105 -26.74 -11.91 -12.58
C GLY A 105 -27.57 -13.12 -12.15
N LEU A 106 -28.77 -12.84 -11.64
CA LEU A 106 -29.79 -13.88 -11.42
C LEU A 106 -30.15 -14.55 -12.76
N PRO A 107 -30.46 -15.86 -12.77
CA PRO A 107 -31.02 -16.51 -13.94
C PRO A 107 -32.31 -15.81 -14.36
N LYS A 108 -32.45 -15.53 -15.67
CA LYS A 108 -33.65 -14.92 -16.22
C LYS A 108 -34.83 -15.88 -16.09
N LEU A 109 -35.95 -15.40 -15.53
CA LEU A 109 -37.18 -16.17 -15.47
C LEU A 109 -37.84 -16.18 -16.86
N GLU A 110 -38.01 -17.36 -17.44
CA GLU A 110 -38.70 -17.53 -18.72
C GLU A 110 -40.22 -17.71 -18.50
N PRO A 111 -41.06 -17.29 -19.45
CA PRO A 111 -42.49 -17.51 -19.38
C PRO A 111 -42.81 -19.01 -19.46
N TYR A 112 -43.72 -19.47 -18.60
CA TYR A 112 -44.22 -20.83 -18.59
C TYR A 112 -45.74 -20.83 -18.85
N PRO A 113 -46.22 -21.39 -19.97
CA PRO A 113 -47.64 -21.33 -20.37
C PRO A 113 -48.61 -21.84 -19.29
N LEU A 114 -48.21 -22.87 -18.54
CA LEU A 114 -49.04 -23.46 -17.48
C LEU A 114 -49.26 -22.51 -16.29
N LEU A 115 -48.35 -21.56 -16.07
CA LEU A 115 -48.34 -20.65 -14.91
C LEU A 115 -48.86 -19.25 -15.26
N GLU A 116 -49.20 -18.98 -16.53
CA GLU A 116 -49.68 -17.68 -17.00
C GLU A 116 -51.01 -17.24 -16.37
N SER A 117 -51.78 -18.16 -15.81
CA SER A 117 -53.02 -17.83 -15.10
C SER A 117 -52.78 -17.35 -13.67
N MET A 118 -51.59 -17.58 -13.10
CA MET A 118 -51.24 -17.19 -11.73
C MET A 118 -50.77 -15.74 -11.69
N SER A 119 -51.43 -14.90 -10.90
CA SER A 119 -51.06 -13.50 -10.67
C SER A 119 -49.63 -13.36 -10.17
N GLU A 120 -49.24 -14.21 -9.23
CA GLU A 120 -47.95 -14.24 -8.56
C GLU A 120 -46.81 -14.53 -9.56
N PHE A 121 -47.07 -15.39 -10.55
CA PHE A 121 -46.09 -15.71 -11.58
C PHE A 121 -45.90 -14.55 -12.56
N LYS A 122 -46.96 -13.80 -12.88
CA LYS A 122 -46.84 -12.56 -13.67
C LYS A 122 -46.03 -11.50 -12.95
N GLU A 123 -46.29 -11.30 -11.66
CA GLU A 123 -45.51 -10.37 -10.82
C GLU A 123 -44.03 -10.77 -10.77
N ALA A 124 -43.74 -12.07 -10.63
CA ALA A 124 -42.37 -12.58 -10.67
C ALA A 124 -41.67 -12.30 -12.02
N LEU A 125 -42.37 -12.47 -13.15
CA LEU A 125 -41.85 -12.13 -14.48
C LEU A 125 -41.56 -10.62 -14.62
N GLU A 126 -42.44 -9.76 -14.10
CA GLU A 126 -42.21 -8.32 -14.09
C GLU A 126 -41.00 -7.92 -13.25
N ILE A 127 -40.85 -8.50 -12.06
CA ILE A 127 -39.68 -8.30 -11.20
C ILE A 127 -38.41 -8.76 -11.91
N SER A 128 -38.43 -9.94 -12.54
CA SER A 128 -37.29 -10.45 -13.32
C SER A 128 -36.87 -9.47 -14.42
N SER A 129 -37.84 -8.91 -15.15
CA SER A 129 -37.57 -7.91 -16.21
C SER A 129 -36.95 -6.63 -15.65
N LYS A 130 -37.42 -6.15 -14.49
CA LYS A 130 -36.85 -4.99 -13.79
C LYS A 130 -35.42 -5.25 -13.35
N ILE A 131 -35.13 -6.44 -12.81
CA ILE A 131 -33.77 -6.85 -12.41
C ILE A 131 -32.84 -6.87 -13.62
N ASP A 132 -33.27 -7.42 -14.75
CA ASP A 132 -32.48 -7.45 -15.98
C ASP A 132 -32.15 -6.04 -16.49
N ALA A 133 -33.13 -5.13 -16.48
CA ALA A 133 -32.95 -3.75 -16.88
C ALA A 133 -31.97 -3.01 -15.96
N GLN A 134 -32.15 -3.12 -14.63
CA GLN A 134 -31.27 -2.50 -13.64
C GLN A 134 -29.85 -3.08 -13.69
N THR A 135 -29.71 -4.39 -13.95
CA THR A 135 -28.40 -5.04 -14.09
C THR A 135 -27.64 -4.51 -15.31
N LYS A 136 -28.32 -4.32 -16.45
CA LYS A 136 -27.72 -3.71 -17.64
C LYS A 136 -27.25 -2.28 -17.38
N GLU A 137 -28.07 -1.49 -16.69
CA GLU A 137 -27.72 -0.11 -16.33
C GLU A 137 -26.52 -0.05 -15.36
N TYR A 138 -26.53 -0.87 -14.31
CA TYR A 138 -25.42 -1.01 -13.37
C TYR A 138 -24.11 -1.36 -14.10
N ARG A 139 -24.14 -2.34 -15.01
CA ARG A 139 -22.96 -2.72 -15.82
C ARG A 139 -22.47 -1.58 -16.71
N LYS A 140 -23.39 -0.83 -17.32
CA LYS A 140 -23.05 0.36 -18.11
C LYS A 140 -22.36 1.42 -17.25
N LYS A 141 -22.90 1.71 -16.05
CA LYS A 141 -22.31 2.66 -15.10
C LYS A 141 -20.94 2.22 -14.60
N LEU A 142 -20.75 0.93 -14.32
CA LEU A 142 -19.41 0.40 -14.03
C LEU A 142 -18.45 0.55 -15.21
N GLY A 143 -18.93 0.38 -16.45
CA GLY A 143 -18.14 0.66 -17.65
C GLY A 143 -17.65 2.11 -17.73
N GLU A 144 -18.53 3.08 -17.43
CA GLU A 144 -18.17 4.50 -17.35
C GLU A 144 -17.10 4.77 -16.29
N VAL A 145 -17.21 4.14 -15.11
CA VAL A 145 -16.20 4.24 -14.03
C VAL A 145 -14.86 3.64 -14.46
N LEU A 146 -14.87 2.44 -15.04
CA LEU A 146 -13.67 1.74 -15.51
C LEU A 146 -12.92 2.57 -16.57
N ASN A 147 -13.64 3.24 -17.48
CA ASN A 147 -13.03 4.13 -18.46
C ASN A 147 -12.32 5.30 -17.78
N ARG A 148 -12.93 5.94 -16.77
CA ARG A 148 -12.28 7.01 -16.00
C ARG A 148 -11.02 6.54 -15.29
N ILE A 149 -11.01 5.31 -14.76
CA ILE A 149 -9.84 4.72 -14.09
C ILE A 149 -8.72 4.45 -15.10
N LYS A 150 -9.03 4.02 -16.33
CA LYS A 150 -8.01 3.82 -17.39
C LYS A 150 -7.30 5.12 -17.75
N ASP A 151 -8.01 6.24 -17.68
CA ASP A 151 -7.46 7.56 -18.00
C ASP A 151 -6.59 8.11 -16.85
N TRP A 152 -6.45 7.40 -15.73
CA TRP A 152 -5.57 7.80 -14.64
C TRP A 152 -4.10 7.55 -14.99
N ILE A 153 -3.36 8.62 -15.27
CA ILE A 153 -1.91 8.56 -15.44
C ILE A 153 -1.21 8.81 -14.10
N TRP A 154 -1.36 10.02 -13.55
CA TRP A 154 -0.84 10.48 -12.24
C TRP A 154 -1.81 11.44 -11.53
N ASN A 155 -3.07 11.42 -11.95
CA ASN A 155 -4.16 12.29 -11.51
C ASN A 155 -5.27 11.50 -10.78
N ASP A 156 -4.98 10.29 -10.32
CA ASP A 156 -5.88 9.60 -9.41
C ASP A 156 -5.98 10.35 -8.06
N PRO A 157 -7.03 10.10 -7.24
CA PRO A 157 -7.26 10.84 -6.01
C PRO A 157 -6.09 10.83 -5.03
N VAL A 158 -5.39 9.70 -4.89
CA VAL A 158 -4.27 9.54 -3.96
C VAL A 158 -3.04 10.30 -4.45
N SER A 159 -2.69 10.13 -5.73
CA SER A 159 -1.54 10.86 -6.31
C SER A 159 -1.77 12.37 -6.31
N SER A 160 -3.01 12.80 -6.52
CA SER A 160 -3.38 14.22 -6.46
C SER A 160 -3.25 14.77 -5.04
N LEU A 161 -3.69 14.01 -4.04
CA LEU A 161 -3.49 14.36 -2.63
C LEU A 161 -2.00 14.50 -2.30
N TYR A 162 -1.15 13.54 -2.68
CA TYR A 162 0.27 13.61 -2.37
C TYR A 162 1.00 14.71 -3.12
N ARG A 163 0.61 15.01 -4.36
CA ARG A 163 1.14 16.16 -5.11
C ARG A 163 0.87 17.49 -4.39
N ASP A 164 -0.27 17.61 -3.73
CA ASP A 164 -0.61 18.81 -2.96
C ASP A 164 0.17 18.91 -1.62
N LEU A 165 0.58 17.78 -1.04
CA LEU A 165 1.16 17.72 0.30
C LEU A 165 2.68 17.61 0.33
N PHE A 166 3.28 16.82 -0.54
CA PHE A 166 4.69 16.46 -0.47
C PHE A 166 5.51 17.35 -1.42
N SER A 167 5.95 18.49 -0.89
CA SER A 167 6.93 19.35 -1.54
C SER A 167 8.36 18.79 -1.39
N VAL A 168 9.34 19.47 -2.01
CA VAL A 168 10.78 19.12 -1.93
C VAL A 168 11.26 18.98 -0.49
N ASP A 169 10.74 19.77 0.45
CA ASP A 169 11.19 19.79 1.85
C ASP A 169 10.69 18.58 2.67
N VAL A 170 9.76 17.79 2.13
CA VAL A 170 9.17 16.61 2.80
C VAL A 170 9.86 15.31 2.37
N VAL A 171 10.40 15.28 1.16
CA VAL A 171 11.08 14.10 0.60
C VAL A 171 12.56 14.17 0.92
N PHE A 172 13.06 13.21 1.70
CA PHE A 172 14.47 13.09 2.01
C PHE A 172 15.10 12.00 1.15
N ASP A 173 15.85 12.40 0.12
CA ASP A 173 16.61 11.48 -0.72
C ASP A 173 18.10 11.55 -0.40
N LEU A 174 18.71 10.39 -0.23
CA LEU A 174 20.13 10.27 0.09
C LEU A 174 20.96 10.37 -1.19
N SER A 175 21.98 11.23 -1.18
CA SER A 175 23.00 11.22 -2.23
C SER A 175 23.95 10.05 -2.00
N ILE A 176 23.86 9.02 -2.84
CA ILE A 176 24.70 7.83 -2.76
C ILE A 176 25.90 8.01 -3.68
N ASP A 177 27.07 8.25 -3.09
CA ASP A 177 28.35 8.20 -3.82
C ASP A 177 28.91 6.76 -3.86
N GLU A 178 29.99 6.56 -4.62
CA GLU A 178 30.60 5.23 -4.77
C GLU A 178 31.18 4.66 -3.46
N LYS A 179 31.54 5.52 -2.50
CA LYS A 179 32.06 5.06 -1.19
C LYS A 179 30.90 4.53 -0.35
N LEU A 180 29.85 5.33 -0.19
CA LEU A 180 28.66 4.98 0.56
C LEU A 180 27.95 3.77 -0.05
N LYS A 181 27.91 3.67 -1.37
CA LYS A 181 27.39 2.49 -2.06
C LYS A 181 28.10 1.20 -1.64
N LYS A 182 29.44 1.20 -1.64
CA LYS A 182 30.25 0.05 -1.22
C LYS A 182 30.04 -0.27 0.26
N GLU A 183 29.90 0.75 1.10
CA GLU A 183 29.60 0.57 2.53
C GLU A 183 28.24 -0.11 2.73
N ILE A 184 27.20 0.34 2.01
CA ILE A 184 25.85 -0.26 2.08
C ILE A 184 25.86 -1.69 1.53
N GLU A 185 26.54 -1.95 0.41
CA GLU A 185 26.65 -3.30 -0.16
C GLU A 185 27.34 -4.27 0.79
N HIS A 186 28.41 -3.82 1.45
CA HIS A 186 29.12 -4.62 2.45
C HIS A 186 28.28 -4.86 3.70
N ASP A 187 27.57 -3.84 4.21
CA ASP A 187 26.64 -4.00 5.34
C ASP A 187 25.51 -5.00 5.00
N LEU A 188 24.95 -4.93 3.80
CA LEU A 188 23.90 -5.85 3.36
C LEU A 188 24.41 -7.30 3.27
N GLU A 189 25.62 -7.52 2.76
CA GLU A 189 26.25 -8.84 2.74
C GLU A 189 26.46 -9.38 4.16
N ASN A 190 27.00 -8.55 5.06
CA ASN A 190 27.20 -8.90 6.47
C ASN A 190 25.85 -9.27 7.12
N ARG A 191 24.80 -8.47 6.93
CA ARG A 191 23.46 -8.78 7.44
C ARG A 191 22.91 -10.09 6.89
N SER A 192 23.12 -10.36 5.60
CA SER A 192 22.68 -11.61 4.96
C SER A 192 23.38 -12.84 5.55
N ILE A 193 24.70 -12.77 5.77
CA ILE A 193 25.48 -13.87 6.37
C ILE A 193 25.01 -14.15 7.79
N HIS A 194 24.72 -13.11 8.56
CA HIS A 194 24.37 -13.21 9.98
C HIS A 194 22.86 -13.26 10.26
N SER A 195 22.03 -13.26 9.21
CA SER A 195 20.56 -13.22 9.34
C SER A 195 20.05 -12.04 10.18
N ILE A 196 20.67 -10.86 10.00
CA ILE A 196 20.32 -9.61 10.70
C ILE A 196 19.32 -8.81 9.86
N ALA A 197 18.25 -8.33 10.50
CA ALA A 197 17.26 -7.47 9.84
C ALA A 197 17.68 -5.98 9.82
N PRO A 198 17.06 -5.15 8.98
CA PRO A 198 16.27 -5.50 7.78
C PRO A 198 17.10 -6.12 6.64
N GLY A 199 16.44 -6.73 5.65
CA GLY A 199 17.06 -7.16 4.39
C GLY A 199 17.34 -8.67 4.23
N TYR A 200 17.76 -9.38 5.29
CA TYR A 200 18.17 -10.79 5.13
C TYR A 200 17.04 -11.74 4.66
N LYS A 201 15.80 -11.48 5.09
CA LYS A 201 14.60 -12.25 4.67
C LYS A 201 14.21 -11.99 3.20
N ASP A 202 14.75 -10.93 2.60
CA ASP A 202 14.41 -10.44 1.27
C ASP A 202 15.56 -10.65 0.26
N THR A 203 16.54 -11.50 0.60
CA THR A 203 17.71 -11.84 -0.22
C THR A 203 17.36 -12.43 -1.59
N SER A 204 16.15 -12.94 -1.78
CA SER A 204 15.63 -13.45 -3.06
C SER A 204 15.11 -12.36 -4.02
N LYS A 205 14.99 -11.09 -3.57
CA LYS A 205 14.54 -9.98 -4.43
C LYS A 205 15.64 -9.50 -5.37
N SER A 206 15.26 -8.95 -6.53
CA SER A 206 16.19 -8.46 -7.53
C SER A 206 17.02 -7.25 -7.08
N ASP A 207 16.55 -6.51 -6.08
CA ASP A 207 17.25 -5.41 -5.40
C ASP A 207 17.98 -5.87 -4.11
N LYS A 208 18.06 -7.19 -3.88
CA LYS A 208 18.61 -7.82 -2.67
C LYS A 208 17.95 -7.36 -1.36
N GLY A 209 16.75 -6.76 -1.42
CA GLY A 209 16.04 -6.25 -0.24
C GLY A 209 16.61 -4.95 0.33
N ILE A 210 17.44 -4.22 -0.42
CA ILE A 210 18.03 -2.95 0.03
C ILE A 210 16.93 -1.92 0.33
N GLY A 211 16.94 -1.37 1.55
CA GLY A 211 15.96 -0.37 1.98
C GLY A 211 14.58 -0.90 2.37
N VAL A 212 14.36 -2.23 2.40
CA VAL A 212 13.07 -2.82 2.76
C VAL A 212 13.05 -3.21 4.24
N SER A 213 12.31 -2.45 5.06
CA SER A 213 11.94 -2.89 6.41
C SER A 213 10.63 -3.67 6.35
N ASN A 214 10.69 -4.98 6.09
CA ASN A 214 9.54 -5.84 6.34
C ASN A 214 9.38 -6.05 7.85
N SER A 215 8.70 -5.11 8.53
CA SER A 215 8.13 -5.31 9.86
C SER A 215 6.77 -5.99 9.72
N HIS A 216 6.75 -7.18 9.13
CA HIS A 216 5.63 -8.11 9.25
C HIS A 216 6.11 -9.33 10.02
N GLN A 217 5.40 -9.59 11.12
CA GLN A 217 5.53 -10.70 12.09
C GLN A 217 6.48 -10.44 13.26
N ALA A 218 5.91 -9.91 14.35
CA ALA A 218 5.83 -10.65 15.60
C ALA A 218 4.34 -10.79 15.96
#